data_AF-A0A359GYF9-F1
#
_entry.id   AF-A0A359GYF9-F1
#
_cell.length_a   1.000
_cell.length_b   1.000
_cell.length_c   1.000
_cell.angle_alpha   90.00
_cell.angle_beta   90.00
_cell.angle_gamma   90.00
#
_symmetry.space_group_name_H-M   'P 1'
#
loop_
_entity.id
_entity.type
_entity.pdbx_description
1 polymer ?
#
loop_
_entity_poly.entity_id
_entity_poly.type
_entity_poly.pdbx_seq_one_letter_code
_entity_poly.pdbx_strand_id
1 'polypeptide(L)'
;MDSVNDFLIFIDGYLGSAIWFPTFLLFVGIFFTLYLGFPQIRYFRHAIGVTSGKFDKEGAKGDTTHFQALSTALSGTVGTGNIGGV
;
A
#
# COMPACT_ATOMS: atom_id res chain seq x y z
N MET A 1 -29.36 6.72 18.54
CA MET A 1 -27.90 6.52 18.56
C MET A 1 -27.57 5.03 18.49
N ASP A 2 -28.39 4.17 19.09
CA ASP A 2 -28.19 2.72 19.11
C ASP A 2 -28.23 2.06 17.73
N SER A 3 -29.17 2.44 16.85
CA SER A 3 -29.24 1.88 15.49
C SER A 3 -28.01 2.18 14.61
N VAL A 4 -27.31 3.29 14.87
CA VAL A 4 -26.06 3.62 14.17
C VAL A 4 -24.92 2.76 14.72
N ASN A 5 -24.88 2.57 16.04
CA ASN A 5 -23.91 1.70 16.68
C ASN A 5 -24.07 0.24 16.23
N ASP A 6 -25.30 -0.26 16.17
CA ASP A 6 -25.60 -1.62 15.72
C ASP A 6 -25.20 -1.84 14.25
N PHE A 7 -25.40 -0.83 13.40
CA PHE A 7 -24.94 -0.85 12.02
C PHE A 7 -23.40 -0.89 11.93
N LEU A 8 -22.69 -0.11 12.74
CA LEU A 8 -21.23 -0.11 12.77
C LEU A 8 -20.67 -1.46 13.25
N ILE A 9 -21.27 -2.06 14.27
CA ILE A 9 -20.89 -3.38 14.79
C ILE A 9 -21.12 -4.47 13.73
N PHE A 10 -22.22 -4.38 12.98
CA PHE A 10 -22.46 -5.28 11.87
C PHE A 10 -21.33 -5.21 10.83
N ILE A 11 -20.92 -4.00 10.43
CA ILE A 11 -19.81 -3.83 9.47
C ILE A 11 -18.47 -4.29 10.06
N ASP A 12 -18.19 -4.00 11.33
CA ASP A 12 -16.99 -4.47 12.02
C ASP A 12 -16.89 -5.99 12.02
N GLY A 13 -18.00 -6.69 12.30
CA GLY A 13 -18.07 -8.15 12.29
C GLY A 13 -17.69 -8.79 10.96
N TYR A 14 -17.84 -8.06 9.84
CA TYR A 14 -17.46 -8.54 8.52
C TYR A 14 -16.10 -8.04 8.03
N LEU A 15 -15.61 -6.90 8.52
CA LEU A 15 -14.36 -6.27 8.03
C LEU A 15 -13.27 -6.17 9.10
N GLY A 16 -13.59 -5.60 10.27
CA GLY A 16 -12.62 -5.22 11.30
C GLY A 16 -12.17 -6.40 12.16
N SER A 17 -13.12 -7.14 12.73
CA SER A 17 -12.85 -8.32 13.58
C SER A 17 -12.79 -9.63 12.79
N ALA A 18 -13.03 -9.58 11.48
CA ALA A 18 -13.14 -10.75 10.64
C ALA A 18 -11.77 -11.23 10.12
N ILE A 19 -11.31 -12.38 10.61
CA ILE A 19 -9.99 -12.97 10.26
C ILE A 19 -9.84 -13.22 8.74
N TRP A 20 -10.95 -13.52 8.04
CA TRP A 20 -10.93 -13.83 6.62
C TRP A 20 -10.38 -12.68 5.77
N PHE A 21 -10.60 -11.42 6.19
CA PHE A 21 -10.25 -10.25 5.41
C PHE A 21 -8.72 -10.03 5.32
N PRO A 22 -7.95 -9.96 6.42
CA PRO A 22 -6.49 -9.92 6.35
C PRO A 22 -5.87 -11.16 5.69
N THR A 23 -6.41 -12.36 5.95
CA THR A 23 -5.92 -13.61 5.32
C THR A 23 -6.08 -13.57 3.80
N PHE A 24 -7.20 -13.06 3.31
CA PHE A 24 -7.44 -12.89 1.87
C PHE A 24 -6.46 -11.90 1.24
N LEU A 25 -6.24 -10.74 1.88
CA LEU A 25 -5.26 -9.75 1.38
C LEU A 25 -3.85 -10.33 1.29
N LEU A 26 -3.44 -11.12 2.28
CA LEU A 26 -2.15 -11.80 2.28
C LEU A 26 -2.06 -12.83 1.14
N PHE A 27 -3.11 -13.63 0.93
CA PHE A 27 -3.17 -14.59 -0.17
C PHE A 27 -3.05 -13.92 -1.53
N VAL A 28 -3.76 -12.82 -1.76
CA VAL A 28 -3.67 -12.02 -2.99
C VAL A 28 -2.25 -11.52 -3.21
N GLY A 29 -1.59 -11.04 -2.15
CA GLY A 29 -0.18 -10.62 -2.19
C GLY A 29 0.76 -11.75 -2.60
N ILE A 30 0.61 -12.95 -2.03
CA ILE A 30 1.41 -14.13 -2.39
C ILE A 30 1.13 -14.55 -3.83
N PHE A 31 -0.13 -14.60 -4.24
CA PHE A 31 -0.54 -14.98 -5.59
C PHE A 31 0.14 -14.08 -6.63
N PHE A 32 0.05 -12.76 -6.50
CA PHE A 32 0.72 -11.85 -7.42
C PHE A 32 2.24 -11.91 -7.33
N THR A 33 2.79 -12.16 -6.14
CA THR A 33 4.23 -12.37 -6.00
C THR A 33 4.71 -13.55 -6.83
N LEU A 34 4.03 -14.69 -6.78
CA LEU A 34 4.41 -15.87 -7.56
C LEU A 34 4.10 -15.70 -9.05
N TYR A 35 2.92 -15.16 -9.39
CA TYR A 35 2.48 -14.96 -10.76
C TYR A 35 3.39 -14.02 -11.55
N LEU A 36 3.82 -12.91 -10.95
CA LEU A 36 4.79 -11.97 -11.56
C LEU A 36 6.26 -12.42 -11.38
N GLY A 37 6.50 -13.55 -10.70
CA GLY A 37 7.81 -14.12 -10.46
C GLY A 37 8.71 -13.25 -9.58
N PHE A 38 8.26 -12.86 -8.39
CA PHE A 38 9.00 -12.05 -7.41
C PHE A 38 9.43 -10.66 -7.93
N PRO A 39 8.48 -9.83 -8.41
CA PRO A 39 8.79 -8.50 -8.95
C PRO A 39 9.48 -7.59 -7.92
N GLN A 40 9.19 -7.77 -6.63
CA GLN A 40 9.78 -7.00 -5.53
C GLN A 40 11.30 -7.13 -5.48
N ILE A 41 11.84 -8.29 -5.84
CA ILE A 41 13.29 -8.55 -5.86
C ILE A 41 13.85 -8.16 -7.23
N ARG A 42 13.20 -8.60 -8.32
CA ARG A 42 13.68 -8.38 -9.70
C ARG A 42 13.83 -6.89 -10.04
N TYR A 43 12.85 -6.07 -9.64
CA TYR A 43 12.76 -4.67 -10.05
C TYR A 43 13.18 -3.67 -8.97
N PHE A 44 13.60 -4.12 -7.78
CA PHE A 44 13.96 -3.23 -6.67
C PHE A 44 14.96 -2.14 -7.07
N ARG A 45 16.06 -2.54 -7.72
CA ARG A 45 17.11 -1.62 -8.16
C ARG A 45 16.63 -0.64 -9.22
N HIS A 46 15.74 -1.10 -10.11
CA HIS A 46 15.15 -0.26 -11.14
C HIS A 46 14.20 0.77 -10.52
N ALA A 47 13.34 0.34 -9.59
CA ALA A 47 12.43 1.21 -8.85
C ALA A 47 13.17 2.33 -8.13
N ILE A 48 14.28 2.04 -7.43
CA ILE A 48 15.12 3.07 -6.81
C ILE A 48 15.60 4.09 -7.85
N GLY A 49 16.12 3.62 -8.99
CA GLY A 49 16.59 4.50 -10.06
C GLY A 49 15.48 5.39 -10.65
N VAL A 50 14.25 4.88 -10.77
CA VAL A 50 13.09 5.66 -11.21
C VAL A 50 12.75 6.73 -10.18
N THR A 51 12.64 6.35 -8.90
CA THR A 51 12.27 7.28 -7.84
C THR A 51 13.36 8.30 -7.51
N SER A 52 14.62 8.02 -7.84
CA SER A 52 15.73 8.97 -7.68
C SER A 52 15.87 9.95 -8.85
N GLY A 53 14.96 9.91 -9.82
CA GLY A 53 14.96 10.79 -10.99
C GLY A 53 15.97 10.42 -12.08
N LYS A 54 16.63 9.25 -12.01
CA LYS A 54 17.62 8.81 -13.03
C LYS A 54 17.00 8.65 -14.42
N PHE A 55 15.69 8.42 -14.49
CA PHE A 55 14.94 8.18 -15.72
C PHE A 55 13.96 9.33 -16.04
N ASP A 56 14.04 10.46 -15.33
CA ASP A 56 13.18 11.61 -15.59
C ASP A 56 13.51 12.22 -16.96
N LYS A 57 12.47 12.58 -17.72
CA LYS A 57 12.60 13.22 -19.04
C LYS A 57 12.09 14.64 -18.95
N GLU A 58 12.85 15.58 -19.53
CA GLU A 58 12.39 16.96 -19.69
C GLU A 58 11.10 17.01 -20.53
N GLY A 59 10.06 17.65 -19.99
CA GLY A 59 8.74 17.74 -20.63
C GLY A 59 7.81 16.54 -20.42
N ALA A 60 8.16 15.57 -19.56
CA ALA A 60 7.23 14.53 -19.15
C ALA A 60 6.03 15.15 -18.40
N LYS A 61 4.81 14.72 -18.75
CA LYS A 61 3.58 15.16 -18.07
C LYS A 61 3.52 14.56 -16.67
N GLY A 62 3.41 15.41 -15.64
CA GLY A 62 3.19 15.02 -14.25
C GLY A 62 3.17 16.24 -13.34
N ASP A 63 2.33 16.22 -12.31
CA ASP A 63 2.18 17.33 -11.36
C ASP A 63 3.28 17.35 -10.28
N THR A 64 3.95 16.21 -10.07
CA THR A 64 5.02 16.02 -9.09
C THR A 64 6.11 15.11 -9.64
N THR A 65 7.32 15.19 -9.09
CA THR A 65 8.42 14.29 -9.46
C THR A 65 8.19 12.87 -8.94
N HIS A 66 8.84 11.86 -9.53
CA HIS A 66 8.73 10.49 -9.04
C HIS A 66 9.12 10.33 -7.55
N PHE A 67 10.10 11.11 -7.10
CA PHE A 67 10.50 11.16 -5.69
C PHE A 67 9.41 11.75 -4.79
N GLN A 68 8.77 12.83 -5.23
CA GLN A 68 7.68 13.47 -4.50
C GLN A 68 6.47 12.56 -4.38
N ALA A 69 6.08 11.90 -5.49
CA ALA A 69 4.99 10.93 -5.49
C ALA A 69 5.25 9.77 -4.51
N LEU A 70 6.48 9.23 -4.50
CA LEU A 70 6.90 8.22 -3.52
C LEU A 70 6.78 8.75 -2.08
N SER A 71 7.31 9.95 -1.83
CA SER A 71 7.29 10.56 -0.50
C SER A 71 5.87 10.77 0.03
N THR A 72 4.94 11.20 -0.82
CA THR A 72 3.52 11.34 -0.47
C THR A 72 2.89 9.98 -0.12
N ALA A 73 3.14 8.94 -0.93
CA ALA A 73 2.62 7.60 -0.65
C ALA A 73 3.21 7.01 0.66
N LEU A 74 4.52 7.20 0.89
CA LEU A 74 5.17 6.78 2.12
C LEU A 74 4.63 7.52 3.34
N SER A 75 4.38 8.84 3.24
CA SER A 75 3.78 9.61 4.33
C SER A 75 2.38 9.10 4.72
N GLY A 76 1.62 8.53 3.79
CA GLY A 76 0.31 7.95 4.07
C GLY A 76 0.37 6.56 4.73
N THR A 77 1.48 5.84 4.58
CA THR A 77 1.65 4.46 5.04
C THR A 77 2.57 4.33 6.26
N VAL A 78 3.52 5.24 6.43
CA VAL A 78 4.41 5.34 7.59
C VAL A 78 3.79 6.31 8.58
N GLY A 79 3.03 5.77 9.53
CA GLY A 79 2.33 6.55 10.54
C GLY A 79 2.47 5.99 11.95
N THR A 80 1.61 6.48 12.85
CA THR A 80 1.54 6.06 14.27
C THR A 80 1.42 4.55 14.44
N GLY A 81 0.76 3.85 13.50
CA GLY A 81 0.64 2.39 13.51
C GLY A 81 1.97 1.65 13.46
N ASN A 82 2.97 2.18 12.75
CA ASN A 82 4.31 1.56 12.68
C ASN A 82 5.22 1.95 13.86
N ILE A 83 4.88 3.02 14.60
CA ILE A 83 5.67 3.52 15.74
C ILE A 83 5.12 3.00 17.08
N GLY A 84 3.80 2.85 17.22
CA GLY A 84 3.16 2.37 18.44
C GLY A 84 2.65 0.93 18.37
N GLY A 85 2.62 0.33 17.19
CA GLY A 85 2.16 -1.05 16.97
C GLY A 85 3.27 -2.10 16.91
N VAL A 86 4.54 -1.68 17.03
CA VAL A 86 5.72 -2.57 17.07
C VAL A 86 6.30 -2.68 18.47
#